data_AF-A0A9P4S8K0-F1
#
_entry.id   AF-A0A9P4S8K0-F1
#
_cell.length_a   1.000
_cell.length_b   1.000
_cell.length_c   1.000
_cell.angle_alpha   90.00
_cell.angle_beta   90.00
_cell.angle_gamma   90.00
#
_symmetry.space_group_name_H-M   'P 1'
#
loop_
_entity.id
_entity.type
_entity.pdbx_description
1 polymer ?
#
loop_
_entity_poly.entity_id
_entity_poly.type
_entity_poly.pdbx_seq_one_letter_code
_entity_poly.pdbx_strand_id
1 'polypeptide(L)'
;MSDHGVHSCSTSFNSSTNSSLDSLPMNLNVSNKDRVFIGVFTRPGISQASTERQPYGHASFHWAIIVEPKRGGEGHLFDVDDRGANGWVYRRRVGYSANSSKYLLAMMMIGKVPREQRSETLHLDKVCSSIPLPRLYSYPEENCVHWMQRAILELQRNGYAELFDIDTFMDDAASFAASCLRNGRAKVRKNYVDNRKFP
;
A
#
# COMPACT_ATOMS: atom_id res chain seq x y z
N MET A 1 -5.18 -94.38 3.97
CA MET A 1 -5.72 -93.33 4.86
C MET A 1 -4.88 -92.11 4.58
N SER A 2 -5.40 -91.23 3.73
CA SER A 2 -4.63 -90.11 3.15
C SER A 2 -5.48 -88.85 3.25
N ASP A 3 -4.81 -87.78 3.67
CA ASP A 3 -5.32 -86.44 3.98
C ASP A 3 -6.30 -85.84 2.96
N HIS A 4 -7.36 -85.21 3.48
CA HIS A 4 -8.17 -84.26 2.73
C HIS A 4 -7.81 -82.84 3.14
N GLY A 5 -7.37 -82.08 2.14
CA GLY A 5 -6.97 -80.68 2.23
C GLY A 5 -8.12 -79.71 2.48
N VAL A 6 -7.70 -78.60 3.06
CA VAL A 6 -8.43 -77.34 3.27
C VAL A 6 -8.53 -76.59 1.93
N HIS A 7 -9.61 -75.83 1.68
CA HIS A 7 -9.52 -74.43 1.24
C HIS A 7 -10.89 -73.74 1.21
N SER A 8 -10.90 -72.59 1.88
CA SER A 8 -12.01 -71.63 2.02
C SER A 8 -12.10 -70.71 0.79
N CYS A 9 -13.32 -70.49 0.29
CA CYS A 9 -13.64 -69.46 -0.69
C CYS A 9 -14.07 -68.19 0.06
N SER A 10 -13.43 -67.06 -0.22
CA SER A 10 -13.95 -65.74 0.17
C SER A 10 -13.65 -64.72 -0.93
N THR A 11 -14.72 -64.07 -1.33
CA THR A 11 -14.88 -63.05 -2.37
C THR A 11 -14.20 -61.75 -2.01
N SER A 12 -13.64 -61.04 -3.00
CA SER A 12 -13.38 -59.60 -2.92
C SER A 12 -13.46 -58.99 -4.32
N PHE A 13 -14.41 -58.06 -4.46
CA PHE A 13 -14.67 -57.24 -5.63
C PHE A 13 -13.55 -56.21 -5.82
N ASN A 14 -13.06 -56.06 -7.06
CA ASN A 14 -12.26 -54.93 -7.52
C ASN A 14 -13.18 -53.85 -8.09
N SER A 15 -12.99 -52.60 -7.67
CA SER A 15 -13.55 -51.42 -8.35
C SER A 15 -12.60 -50.21 -8.24
N SER A 16 -12.08 -49.82 -9.41
CA SER A 16 -11.86 -48.43 -9.88
C SER A 16 -10.72 -47.61 -9.23
N THR A 17 -9.56 -47.42 -9.89
CA THR A 17 -9.20 -46.54 -11.02
C THR A 17 -9.15 -45.03 -10.75
N ASN A 18 -8.00 -44.48 -11.18
CA ASN A 18 -7.68 -43.09 -11.53
C ASN A 18 -7.50 -42.09 -10.38
N SER A 19 -6.51 -41.21 -10.39
CA SER A 19 -5.49 -40.88 -11.37
C SER A 19 -4.50 -39.94 -10.70
N SER A 20 -3.21 -40.17 -10.94
CA SER A 20 -2.14 -39.21 -10.67
C SER A 20 -2.46 -37.86 -11.31
N LEU A 21 -2.59 -36.83 -10.46
CA LEU A 21 -2.29 -35.46 -10.83
C LEU A 21 -1.17 -35.00 -9.91
N ASP A 22 -0.05 -34.74 -10.56
CA ASP A 22 1.21 -34.34 -9.97
C ASP A 22 1.03 -33.26 -8.90
N SER A 23 1.48 -33.63 -7.71
CA SER A 23 1.84 -32.74 -6.63
C SER A 23 2.87 -31.72 -7.10
N LEU A 24 2.40 -30.59 -7.66
CA LEU A 24 3.24 -29.42 -7.82
C LEU A 24 3.57 -28.87 -6.43
N PRO A 25 4.86 -28.67 -6.09
CA PRO A 25 5.20 -28.12 -4.79
C PRO A 25 4.67 -26.69 -4.72
N MET A 26 3.76 -26.44 -3.78
CA MET A 26 3.40 -25.11 -3.28
C MET A 26 4.67 -24.46 -2.74
N ASN A 27 5.43 -23.82 -3.64
CA ASN A 27 6.57 -22.99 -3.27
C ASN A 27 6.03 -21.67 -2.72
N LEU A 28 5.50 -21.75 -1.49
CA LEU A 28 4.90 -20.66 -0.74
C LEU A 28 5.95 -19.70 -0.15
N ASN A 29 7.22 -19.80 -0.57
CA ASN A 29 8.32 -19.10 0.09
C ASN A 29 9.06 -18.08 -0.80
N VAL A 30 8.31 -17.15 -1.38
CA VAL A 30 8.83 -15.82 -1.76
C VAL A 30 7.76 -14.80 -1.41
N SER A 31 8.00 -13.96 -0.40
CA SER A 31 7.02 -12.97 0.07
C SER A 31 6.65 -11.97 -1.03
N ASN A 32 5.52 -12.19 -1.71
CA ASN A 32 4.93 -11.28 -2.69
C ASN A 32 3.88 -10.40 -2.00
N LYS A 33 4.28 -9.76 -0.89
CA LYS A 33 3.42 -8.86 -0.11
C LYS A 33 3.31 -7.52 -0.83
N ASP A 34 2.09 -6.98 -0.92
CA ASP A 34 1.88 -5.64 -1.46
C ASP A 34 2.63 -4.62 -0.60
N ARG A 35 3.06 -3.53 -1.24
CA ARG A 35 3.94 -2.53 -0.67
C ARG A 35 3.15 -1.26 -0.43
N VAL A 36 3.29 -0.71 0.78
CA VAL A 36 2.65 0.54 1.17
C VAL A 36 3.67 1.66 1.05
N PHE A 37 3.33 2.67 0.24
CA PHE A 37 4.13 3.85 0.00
C PHE A 37 3.36 5.11 0.36
N ILE A 38 4.09 6.15 0.75
CA ILE A 38 3.59 7.52 0.69
C ILE A 38 4.11 8.14 -0.61
N GLY A 39 3.18 8.55 -1.46
CA GLY A 39 3.44 9.28 -2.69
C GLY A 39 3.38 10.80 -2.47
N VAL A 40 4.40 11.50 -2.96
CA VAL A 40 4.47 12.97 -2.95
C VAL A 40 4.39 13.48 -4.39
N PHE A 41 3.42 14.34 -4.64
CA PHE A 41 3.06 14.83 -5.97
C PHE A 41 3.23 16.35 -6.05
N THR A 42 3.59 16.85 -7.23
CA THR A 42 3.46 18.28 -7.53
C THR A 42 2.00 18.71 -7.47
N ARG A 43 1.73 19.83 -6.82
CA ARG A 43 0.52 20.64 -6.98
C ARG A 43 0.77 21.68 -8.07
N PRO A 44 0.08 21.60 -9.22
CA PRO A 44 0.18 22.63 -10.25
C PRO A 44 -0.10 24.03 -9.66
N GLY A 45 0.67 25.03 -10.08
CA GLY A 45 0.65 26.37 -9.50
C GLY A 45 1.55 26.48 -8.26
N ILE A 46 1.34 25.64 -7.25
CA ILE A 46 1.95 25.81 -5.93
C ILE A 46 3.37 25.25 -5.84
N SER A 47 3.60 24.01 -6.28
CA SER A 47 4.91 23.35 -6.10
C SER A 47 6.01 23.96 -6.95
N GLN A 48 5.70 24.70 -8.02
CA GLN A 48 6.70 25.15 -8.99
C GLN A 48 7.27 26.54 -8.67
N ALA A 49 6.50 27.39 -7.98
CA ALA A 49 6.94 28.71 -7.57
C ALA A 49 7.64 28.65 -6.20
N SER A 50 8.94 28.96 -6.17
CA SER A 50 9.74 28.96 -4.93
C SER A 50 9.23 29.94 -3.87
N THR A 51 8.65 31.05 -4.30
CA THR A 51 8.02 32.08 -3.45
C THR A 51 6.69 31.61 -2.84
N GLU A 52 5.98 30.69 -3.49
CA GLU A 52 4.71 30.14 -3.00
C GLU A 52 4.91 28.93 -2.07
N ARG A 53 6.03 28.20 -2.17
CA ARG A 53 6.26 27.04 -1.28
C ARG A 53 6.38 27.39 0.20
N GLN A 54 7.00 28.53 0.51
CA GLN A 54 7.31 28.94 1.89
C GLN A 54 6.08 29.02 2.81
N PRO A 55 4.97 29.69 2.42
CA PRO A 55 3.77 29.73 3.27
C PRO A 55 3.06 28.37 3.39
N TYR A 56 3.16 27.48 2.40
CA TYR A 56 2.45 26.20 2.43
C TYR A 56 3.23 25.05 3.09
N GLY A 57 4.55 25.19 3.30
CA GLY A 57 5.37 24.13 3.90
C GLY A 57 5.16 22.77 3.21
N HIS A 58 4.79 21.74 3.99
CA HIS A 58 4.44 20.41 3.47
C HIS A 58 3.24 20.41 2.51
N ALA A 59 2.29 21.32 2.67
CA ALA A 59 1.11 21.44 1.81
C ALA A 59 1.43 22.06 0.44
N SER A 60 2.69 22.46 0.20
CA SER A 60 3.16 22.82 -1.15
C SER A 60 3.16 21.61 -2.09
N PHE A 61 3.07 20.39 -1.56
CA PHE A 61 2.90 19.14 -2.30
C PHE A 61 1.55 18.49 -1.99
N HIS A 62 1.12 17.60 -2.88
CA HIS A 62 -0.03 16.72 -2.63
C HIS A 62 0.47 15.36 -2.17
N TRP A 63 -0.26 14.77 -1.23
CA TRP A 63 0.14 13.56 -0.52
C TRP A 63 -0.91 12.47 -0.73
N ALA A 64 -0.46 11.24 -0.99
CA ALA A 64 -1.35 10.09 -1.11
C ALA A 64 -0.69 8.82 -0.55
N ILE A 65 -1.50 7.88 -0.09
CA ILE A 65 -1.05 6.50 0.16
C ILE A 65 -1.16 5.74 -1.16
N ILE A 66 -0.11 5.03 -1.53
CA ILE A 66 -0.07 4.18 -2.71
C ILE A 66 0.22 2.75 -2.26
N VAL A 67 -0.62 1.81 -2.68
CA VAL A 67 -0.44 0.38 -2.44
C VAL A 67 -0.21 -0.30 -3.77
N GLU A 68 0.95 -0.93 -3.95
CA GLU A 68 1.31 -1.62 -5.19
C GLU A 68 1.79 -3.05 -4.95
N PRO A 69 1.53 -3.99 -5.89
CA PRO A 69 2.14 -5.30 -5.86
C PRO A 69 3.67 -5.24 -5.88
N LYS A 70 4.34 -6.11 -5.11
CA LYS A 70 5.82 -6.16 -5.05
C LYS A 70 6.46 -6.38 -6.43
N ARG A 71 5.80 -7.16 -7.30
CA ARG A 71 6.25 -7.44 -8.68
C ARG A 71 5.85 -6.37 -9.70
N GLY A 72 5.31 -5.25 -9.23
CA GLY A 72 4.75 -4.21 -10.09
C GLY A 72 3.36 -4.60 -10.62
N GLY A 73 2.67 -3.61 -11.16
CA GLY A 73 1.30 -3.73 -11.61
C GLY A 73 0.47 -2.53 -11.17
N GLU A 74 -0.81 -2.59 -11.49
CA GLU A 74 -1.78 -1.64 -10.96
C GLU A 74 -2.08 -1.95 -9.49
N GLY A 75 -2.38 -0.90 -8.75
CA GLY A 75 -2.72 -0.98 -7.34
C GLY A 75 -3.76 0.05 -6.96
N HIS A 76 -3.58 0.63 -5.78
CA HIS A 76 -4.53 1.56 -5.19
C HIS A 76 -3.86 2.86 -4.79
N LEU A 77 -4.60 3.95 -4.92
CA LEU A 77 -4.21 5.25 -4.38
C LEU A 77 -5.34 5.79 -3.51
N PHE A 78 -4.99 6.23 -2.31
CA PHE A 78 -5.89 6.85 -1.34
C PHE A 78 -5.41 8.27 -1.03
N ASP A 79 -6.29 9.26 -1.15
CA ASP A 79 -5.97 10.65 -0.83
C ASP A 79 -7.18 11.46 -0.38
N VAL A 80 -6.92 12.70 0.03
CA VAL A 80 -7.94 13.73 0.22
C VAL A 80 -7.67 14.92 -0.69
N ASP A 81 -8.71 15.47 -1.29
CA ASP A 81 -8.62 16.58 -2.25
C ASP A 81 -9.54 17.73 -1.78
N ASP A 82 -9.09 18.98 -1.94
CA ASP A 82 -9.83 20.19 -1.53
C ASP A 82 -10.88 20.63 -2.55
N ARG A 83 -10.97 19.95 -3.70
CA ARG A 83 -11.88 20.28 -4.81
C ARG A 83 -13.24 19.57 -4.74
N GLY A 84 -13.63 19.05 -3.58
CA GLY A 84 -14.98 18.51 -3.38
C GLY A 84 -16.02 19.62 -3.34
N ALA A 85 -17.27 19.30 -3.68
CA ALA A 85 -18.38 20.26 -3.72
C ALA A 85 -18.60 20.98 -2.38
N ASN A 86 -18.31 20.30 -1.27
CA ASN A 86 -18.44 20.82 0.10
C ASN A 86 -17.07 20.89 0.81
N GLY A 87 -15.99 21.10 0.06
CA GLY A 87 -14.62 21.15 0.58
C GLY A 87 -13.86 19.83 0.41
N TRP A 88 -13.23 19.35 1.48
CA TRP A 88 -12.38 18.16 1.43
C TRP A 88 -13.18 16.89 1.09
N VAL A 89 -12.62 16.05 0.23
CA VAL A 89 -13.20 14.75 -0.15
C VAL A 89 -12.15 13.65 -0.11
N TYR A 90 -12.48 12.52 0.51
CA TYR A 90 -11.68 11.29 0.42
C TYR A 90 -11.89 10.62 -0.94
N ARG A 91 -10.81 10.14 -1.55
CA ARG A 91 -10.88 9.37 -2.79
C ARG A 91 -10.05 8.11 -2.70
N ARG A 92 -10.63 7.05 -3.25
CA ARG A 92 -9.93 5.82 -3.61
C ARG A 92 -9.88 5.70 -5.13
N ARG A 93 -8.70 5.43 -5.66
CA ARG A 93 -8.47 5.10 -7.07
C ARG A 93 -7.98 3.66 -7.17
N VAL A 94 -8.76 2.81 -7.84
CA VAL A 94 -8.41 1.43 -8.18
C VAL A 94 -7.77 1.41 -9.57
N GLY A 95 -6.84 0.48 -9.82
CA GLY A 95 -6.14 0.44 -11.10
C GLY A 95 -5.02 1.49 -11.20
N TYR A 96 -4.59 2.07 -10.08
CA TYR A 96 -3.60 3.14 -10.09
C TYR A 96 -2.21 2.60 -10.43
N SER A 97 -1.49 3.28 -11.32
CA SER A 97 -0.09 2.99 -11.63
C SER A 97 0.75 4.25 -11.45
N ALA A 98 1.80 4.19 -10.62
CA ALA A 98 2.74 5.30 -10.46
C ALA A 98 3.35 5.77 -11.79
N ASN A 99 3.49 4.86 -12.76
CA ASN A 99 4.06 5.16 -14.07
C ASN A 99 3.16 6.04 -14.94
N SER A 100 1.85 6.05 -14.74
CA SER A 100 0.92 6.88 -15.50
C SER A 100 0.81 8.31 -14.98
N SER A 101 1.26 8.57 -13.76
CA SER A 101 1.20 9.91 -13.16
C SER A 101 2.26 10.85 -13.75
N LYS A 102 1.82 12.02 -14.25
CA LYS A 102 2.73 13.11 -14.65
C LYS A 102 3.21 13.95 -13.45
N TYR A 103 2.53 13.85 -12.32
CA TYR A 103 2.74 14.72 -11.15
C TYR A 103 3.49 14.04 -10.00
N LEU A 104 3.71 12.72 -10.06
CA LEU A 104 4.36 11.97 -8.99
C LEU A 104 5.87 12.24 -8.99
N LEU A 105 6.38 12.77 -7.88
CA LEU A 105 7.81 13.05 -7.70
C LEU A 105 8.53 11.88 -7.02
N ALA A 106 8.00 11.45 -5.88
CA ALA A 106 8.65 10.48 -5.02
C ALA A 106 7.64 9.51 -4.40
N MET A 107 8.09 8.29 -4.14
CA MET A 107 7.37 7.27 -3.39
C MET A 107 8.30 6.75 -2.28
N MET A 108 7.88 6.92 -1.03
CA MET A 108 8.62 6.44 0.13
C MET A 108 7.96 5.19 0.70
N MET A 109 8.64 4.06 0.66
CA MET A 109 8.13 2.80 1.16
C MET A 109 8.18 2.83 2.69
N ILE A 110 7.02 2.68 3.32
CA ILE A 110 6.86 2.72 4.78
C ILE A 110 6.39 1.37 5.35
N GLY A 111 5.99 0.45 4.48
CA GLY A 111 5.08 -0.60 4.87
C GLY A 111 4.94 -1.75 3.89
N LYS A 112 4.32 -2.83 4.38
CA LYS A 112 3.82 -3.93 3.57
C LYS A 112 2.43 -4.30 4.06
N VAL A 113 1.63 -4.78 3.14
CA VAL A 113 0.39 -5.45 3.48
C VAL A 113 0.73 -6.87 3.95
N PRO A 114 0.23 -7.35 5.11
CA PRO A 114 0.35 -8.75 5.52
C PRO A 114 -0.20 -9.72 4.45
N ARG A 115 -0.14 -11.04 4.66
CA ARG A 115 -0.63 -12.01 3.65
C ARG A 115 -1.91 -12.73 4.08
N GLU A 116 -2.26 -12.58 5.35
CA GLU A 116 -3.22 -13.43 6.05
C GLU A 116 -4.65 -12.88 5.97
N GLN A 117 -4.85 -11.69 5.41
CA GLN A 117 -6.16 -11.07 5.27
C GLN A 117 -6.55 -11.06 3.78
N ARG A 118 -7.46 -11.96 3.38
CA ARG A 118 -7.94 -12.16 1.99
C ARG A 118 -8.64 -10.95 1.36
N SER A 119 -8.69 -9.80 2.03
CA SER A 119 -9.37 -8.57 1.62
C SER A 119 -8.63 -7.31 2.13
N GLU A 120 -7.30 -7.38 2.26
CA GLU A 120 -6.48 -6.32 2.89
C GLU A 120 -6.65 -4.95 2.26
N THR A 121 -6.80 -4.86 0.94
CA THR A 121 -7.03 -3.58 0.30
C THR A 121 -8.39 -2.98 0.68
N LEU A 122 -9.42 -3.80 0.91
CA LEU A 122 -10.69 -3.31 1.45
C LEU A 122 -10.54 -2.90 2.92
N HIS A 123 -9.64 -3.53 3.68
CA HIS A 123 -9.35 -3.07 5.04
C HIS A 123 -8.56 -1.75 5.03
N LEU A 124 -7.57 -1.58 4.16
CA LEU A 124 -6.86 -0.32 3.96
C LEU A 124 -7.80 0.80 3.53
N ASP A 125 -8.75 0.52 2.65
CA ASP A 125 -9.80 1.48 2.28
C ASP A 125 -10.67 1.86 3.48
N LYS A 126 -11.09 0.89 4.31
CA LYS A 126 -11.83 1.16 5.55
C LYS A 126 -11.02 2.00 6.53
N VAL A 127 -9.75 1.67 6.74
CA VAL A 127 -8.84 2.45 7.58
C VAL A 127 -8.74 3.87 7.04
N CYS A 128 -8.42 4.04 5.76
CA CYS A 128 -8.20 5.36 5.17
C CYS A 128 -9.48 6.22 5.14
N SER A 129 -10.63 5.62 4.81
CA SER A 129 -11.92 6.31 4.78
C SER A 129 -12.47 6.66 6.17
N SER A 130 -12.01 5.97 7.23
CA SER A 130 -12.39 6.27 8.62
C SER A 130 -11.69 7.51 9.20
N ILE A 131 -10.59 7.94 8.58
CA ILE A 131 -9.81 9.08 9.06
C ILE A 131 -10.61 10.37 8.85
N PRO A 132 -10.76 11.21 9.89
CA PRO A 132 -11.44 12.49 9.75
C PRO A 132 -10.79 13.36 8.67
N LEU A 133 -11.62 13.82 7.74
CA LEU A 133 -11.21 14.78 6.72
C LEU A 133 -10.72 16.08 7.37
N PRO A 134 -9.83 16.83 6.70
CA PRO A 134 -9.41 18.13 7.18
C PRO A 134 -10.62 19.06 7.41
N ARG A 135 -10.66 19.74 8.55
CA ARG A 135 -11.76 20.66 8.90
C ARG A 135 -11.64 21.97 8.12
N LEU A 136 -12.70 22.34 7.40
CA LEU A 136 -12.82 23.66 6.80
C LEU A 136 -12.85 24.75 7.89
N TYR A 137 -12.24 25.90 7.60
CA TYR A 137 -12.24 27.08 8.48
C TYR A 137 -11.69 26.83 9.90
N SER A 138 -10.78 25.87 10.04
CA SER A 138 -10.11 25.57 11.30
C SER A 138 -8.95 26.55 11.57
N TYR A 139 -8.63 26.73 12.85
CA TYR A 139 -7.42 27.45 13.28
C TYR A 139 -6.64 26.58 14.28
N PRO A 140 -5.41 26.14 13.95
CA PRO A 140 -4.73 26.30 12.66
C PRO A 140 -5.47 25.58 11.52
N GLU A 141 -5.24 26.03 10.28
CA GLU A 141 -5.87 25.47 9.07
C GLU A 141 -5.44 24.01 8.84
N GLU A 142 -6.41 23.11 8.73
CA GLU A 142 -6.17 21.73 8.36
C GLU A 142 -6.15 21.52 6.84
N ASN A 143 -5.30 20.60 6.37
CA ASN A 143 -5.12 20.28 4.95
C ASN A 143 -4.70 18.81 4.74
N CYS A 144 -4.34 18.43 3.50
CA CYS A 144 -3.96 17.05 3.16
C CYS A 144 -2.76 16.50 3.96
N VAL A 145 -1.89 17.36 4.49
CA VAL A 145 -0.77 16.97 5.36
C VAL A 145 -1.28 16.43 6.69
N HIS A 146 -2.25 17.12 7.29
CA HIS A 146 -2.86 16.70 8.55
C HIS A 146 -3.58 15.36 8.41
N TRP A 147 -4.28 15.17 7.29
CA TRP A 147 -4.87 13.86 6.96
C TRP A 147 -3.79 12.79 6.80
N MET A 148 -2.68 13.10 6.11
CA MET A 148 -1.58 12.17 5.90
C MET A 148 -0.89 11.74 7.20
N GLN A 149 -0.63 12.67 8.12
CA GLN A 149 -0.07 12.36 9.44
C GLN A 149 -0.98 11.39 10.22
N ARG A 150 -2.29 11.67 10.25
CA ARG A 150 -3.29 10.75 10.86
C ARG A 150 -3.31 9.40 10.15
N ALA A 151 -3.19 9.40 8.82
CA ALA A 151 -3.20 8.17 8.04
C ALA A 151 -1.98 7.28 8.33
N ILE A 152 -0.79 7.86 8.40
CA ILE A 152 0.42 7.12 8.76
C ILE A 152 0.29 6.52 10.16
N LEU A 153 -0.24 7.29 11.13
CA LEU A 153 -0.48 6.80 12.48
C LEU A 153 -1.44 5.60 12.49
N GLU A 154 -2.55 5.68 11.75
CA GLU A 154 -3.50 4.56 11.66
C GLU A 154 -2.92 3.36 10.91
N LEU A 155 -2.10 3.57 9.88
CA LEU A 155 -1.37 2.49 9.22
C LEU A 155 -0.38 1.79 10.16
N GLN A 156 0.32 2.55 11.01
CA GLN A 156 1.22 2.01 12.04
C GLN A 156 0.43 1.17 13.07
N ARG A 157 -0.70 1.69 13.57
CA ARG A 157 -1.58 0.97 14.52
C ARG A 157 -2.13 -0.34 13.98
N ASN A 158 -2.42 -0.39 12.69
CA ASN A 158 -2.97 -1.56 12.01
C ASN A 158 -1.89 -2.50 11.43
N GLY A 159 -0.60 -2.23 11.66
CA GLY A 159 0.51 -3.08 11.20
C GLY A 159 0.79 -2.99 9.69
N TYR A 160 0.28 -1.95 9.01
CA TYR A 160 0.54 -1.70 7.59
C TYR A 160 1.78 -0.85 7.31
N ALA A 161 2.30 -0.18 8.34
CA ALA A 161 3.53 0.61 8.29
C ALA A 161 4.43 0.28 9.50
N GLU A 162 5.74 0.39 9.31
CA GLU A 162 6.71 0.30 10.42
C GLU A 162 6.57 1.51 11.36
N LEU A 163 7.02 1.32 12.61
CA LEU A 163 7.09 2.39 13.59
C LEU A 163 8.28 3.32 13.29
N PHE A 164 7.99 4.59 13.09
CA PHE A 164 8.94 5.69 12.92
C PHE A 164 8.29 7.00 13.35
N ASP A 165 9.11 8.02 13.60
CA ASP A 165 8.63 9.37 13.91
C ASP A 165 7.98 10.02 12.68
N ILE A 166 6.69 10.36 12.80
CA ILE A 166 5.87 10.81 11.67
C ILE A 166 6.32 12.21 11.21
N ASP A 167 6.63 13.11 12.13
CA ASP A 167 6.99 14.48 11.77
C ASP A 167 8.34 14.53 11.04
N THR A 168 9.34 13.82 11.55
CA THR A 168 10.64 13.63 10.87
C THR A 168 10.45 13.01 9.49
N PHE A 169 9.56 12.03 9.36
CA PHE A 169 9.25 11.43 8.06
C PHE A 169 8.65 12.44 7.07
N MET A 170 7.73 13.30 7.52
CA MET A 170 7.10 14.30 6.65
C MET A 170 8.13 15.32 6.16
N ASP A 171 9.03 15.78 7.03
CA ASP A 171 10.14 16.67 6.69
C ASP A 171 11.08 16.04 5.65
N ASP A 172 11.49 14.79 5.88
CA ASP A 172 12.36 14.02 4.99
C ASP A 172 11.71 13.79 3.61
N ALA A 173 10.44 13.41 3.61
CA ALA A 173 9.66 13.15 2.40
C ALA A 173 9.52 14.41 1.54
N ALA A 174 9.16 15.53 2.17
CA ALA A 174 9.00 16.82 1.51
C ALA A 174 10.34 17.32 0.94
N SER A 175 11.42 17.21 1.74
CA SER A 175 12.77 17.58 1.32
C SER A 175 13.25 16.73 0.14
N PHE A 176 12.98 15.43 0.17
CA PHE A 176 13.32 14.50 -0.90
C PHE A 176 12.53 14.80 -2.19
N ALA A 177 11.22 15.05 -2.08
CA ALA A 177 10.38 15.44 -3.22
C ALA A 177 10.82 16.78 -3.82
N ALA A 178 11.15 17.77 -2.98
CA ALA A 178 11.68 19.05 -3.41
C ALA A 178 13.00 18.89 -4.18
N SER A 179 13.89 18.00 -3.71
CA SER A 179 15.12 17.66 -4.43
C SER A 179 14.84 16.97 -5.77
N CYS A 180 13.89 16.04 -5.82
CA CYS A 180 13.49 15.40 -7.08
C CYS A 180 13.01 16.45 -8.08
N LEU A 181 12.12 17.36 -7.66
CA LEU A 181 11.58 18.41 -8.50
C LEU A 181 12.68 19.37 -9.02
N ARG A 182 13.60 19.84 -8.17
CA ARG A 182 14.72 20.70 -8.61
C ARG A 182 15.63 20.03 -9.63
N ASN A 183 15.83 18.72 -9.50
CA ASN A 183 16.71 17.95 -10.36
C ASN A 183 15.98 17.33 -11.57
N GLY A 184 14.72 17.69 -11.81
CA GLY A 184 13.92 17.13 -12.91
C GLY A 184 13.65 15.61 -12.80
N ARG A 185 13.77 15.04 -11.60
CA ARG A 185 13.50 13.62 -11.33
C ARG A 185 12.03 13.43 -10.99
N ALA A 186 11.44 12.38 -11.55
CA ALA A 186 10.06 11.99 -11.29
C ALA A 186 9.98 10.50 -10.91
N LYS A 187 8.94 10.13 -10.16
CA LYS A 187 8.61 8.74 -9.80
C LYS A 187 9.75 8.00 -9.07
N VAL A 188 10.55 8.72 -8.29
CA VAL A 188 11.70 8.13 -7.59
C VAL A 188 11.23 7.32 -6.39
N ARG A 189 11.65 6.06 -6.28
CA ARG A 189 11.31 5.18 -5.16
C ARG A 189 12.44 5.14 -4.14
N LYS A 190 12.11 5.26 -2.85
CA LYS A 190 13.04 5.15 -1.72
C LYS A 190 12.43 4.25 -0.65
N ASN A 191 13.20 3.34 -0.06
CA ASN A 191 12.78 2.69 1.17
C ASN A 191 13.07 3.64 2.34
N TYR A 192 12.03 3.99 3.10
CA TYR A 192 12.23 4.81 4.29
C TYR A 192 12.61 3.96 5.51
N VAL A 193 12.06 2.75 5.57
CA VAL A 193 12.23 1.81 6.69
C VAL A 193 13.02 0.56 6.26
N ASP A 194 13.57 -0.18 7.22
CA ASP A 194 14.33 -1.41 6.93
C ASP A 194 13.36 -2.53 6.54
N ASN A 195 13.28 -2.78 5.23
CA ASN A 195 12.47 -3.81 4.60
C ASN A 195 12.54 -5.24 5.20
N ARG A 196 13.46 -5.52 6.13
CA ARG A 196 13.60 -6.79 6.84
C ARG A 196 12.75 -6.93 8.12
N LYS A 197 12.19 -5.84 8.67
CA LYS A 197 11.46 -5.87 9.97
C LYS A 197 9.98 -6.22 9.88
N PHE A 198 9.44 -6.39 8.68
CA PHE A 198 8.07 -6.85 8.50
C PHE A 198 7.97 -8.34 8.80
N PRO A 199 7.10 -8.78 9.73
CA PRO A 199 6.75 -10.20 9.86
C PRO A 199 6.21 -10.73 8.52
#